data_AF-A0A7I7MB34-F1
#
_entry.id   AF-A0A7I7MB34-F1
#
_cell.length_a   1.000
_cell.length_b   1.000
_cell.length_c   1.000
_cell.angle_alpha   90.00
_cell.angle_beta   90.00
_cell.angle_gamma   90.00
#
_symmetry.space_group_name_H-M   'P 1'
#
loop_
_entity.id
_entity.type
_entity.pdbx_description
1 polymer ?
#
loop_
_entity_poly.entity_id
_entity_poly.type
_entity_poly.pdbx_seq_one_letter_code
_entity_poly.pdbx_strand_id
1 'polypeptide(L)'
;MPVNTAEWLLAIDAHPETIDTDLVVAVALSNGDAAVEGVEPADVADAVDALVGLGFLEPVLATDHPLGEEHVLELRLPAGLR
;
A
#
# COMPACT_ATOMS: atom_id res chain seq x y z
N MET A 1 5.27 -1.57 -17.37
CA MET A 1 4.01 -0.87 -17.70
C MET A 1 3.52 -0.24 -16.41
N PRO A 2 3.12 1.04 -16.39
CA PRO A 2 2.57 1.63 -15.18
C PRO A 2 1.34 0.84 -14.73
N VAL A 3 1.23 0.55 -13.44
CA VAL A 3 0.06 -0.10 -12.85
C VAL A 3 -1.12 0.87 -12.95
N ASN A 4 -2.27 0.38 -13.42
CA ASN A 4 -3.50 1.16 -13.38
C ASN A 4 -4.02 1.17 -11.95
N THR A 5 -4.13 2.37 -11.36
CA THR A 5 -4.58 2.55 -9.98
C THR A 5 -5.96 1.94 -9.71
N ALA A 6 -6.90 2.04 -10.64
CA ALA A 6 -8.24 1.48 -10.45
C ALA A 6 -8.20 -0.06 -10.46
N GLU A 7 -7.42 -0.67 -11.36
CA GLU A 7 -7.22 -2.12 -11.39
C GLU A 7 -6.52 -2.62 -10.13
N TRP A 8 -5.57 -1.84 -9.62
CA TRP A 8 -4.84 -2.13 -8.38
C TRP A 8 -5.75 -2.08 -7.15
N LEU A 9 -6.58 -1.04 -7.01
CA LEU A 9 -7.54 -0.94 -5.91
C LEU A 9 -8.59 -2.06 -5.97
N LEU A 10 -9.07 -2.40 -7.16
CA LEU A 10 -9.99 -3.53 -7.33
C LEU A 10 -9.34 -4.88 -6.98
N ALA A 11 -8.05 -5.04 -7.28
CA ALA A 11 -7.32 -6.25 -6.95
C ALA A 11 -7.10 -6.39 -5.44
N ILE A 12 -6.87 -5.28 -4.73
CA ILE A 12 -6.83 -5.24 -3.26
C ILE A 12 -8.21 -5.57 -2.70
N ASP A 13 -9.27 -4.88 -3.10
CA ASP A 13 -10.64 -5.12 -2.62
C ASP A 13 -11.10 -6.58 -2.83
N ALA A 14 -10.66 -7.23 -3.90
CA ALA A 14 -10.99 -8.63 -4.20
C ALA A 14 -10.11 -9.66 -3.47
N HIS A 15 -9.02 -9.24 -2.79
CA HIS A 15 -8.09 -10.17 -2.17
C HIS A 15 -8.66 -10.71 -0.84
N PRO A 16 -8.68 -12.03 -0.60
CA PRO A 16 -9.34 -12.60 0.59
C PRO A 16 -8.64 -12.30 1.91
N GLU A 17 -7.36 -11.94 1.87
CA GLU A 17 -6.55 -11.63 3.06
C GLU A 17 -6.51 -10.14 3.39
N THR A 18 -7.02 -9.28 2.50
CA THR A 18 -7.08 -7.84 2.77
C THR A 18 -8.35 -7.48 3.51
N ILE A 19 -8.27 -6.46 4.34
CA ILE A 19 -9.38 -5.91 5.12
C ILE A 19 -9.67 -4.45 4.71
N ASP A 20 -10.75 -3.89 5.24
CA ASP A 20 -11.17 -2.52 4.96
C ASP A 20 -10.06 -1.49 5.21
N THR A 21 -9.27 -1.66 6.28
CA THR A 21 -8.15 -0.77 6.60
C THR A 21 -7.09 -0.79 5.50
N ASP A 22 -6.78 -1.94 4.91
CA ASP A 22 -5.80 -2.05 3.83
C ASP A 22 -6.27 -1.29 2.60
N LEU A 23 -7.57 -1.37 2.28
CA LEU A 23 -8.16 -0.64 1.16
C LEU A 23 -8.15 0.87 1.41
N VAL A 24 -8.46 1.32 2.62
CA VAL A 24 -8.41 2.75 2.99
C VAL A 24 -6.99 3.29 2.86
N VAL A 25 -6.00 2.56 3.36
CA VAL A 25 -4.57 2.92 3.25
C VAL A 25 -4.14 2.92 1.78
N ALA A 26 -4.55 1.91 1.00
CA ALA A 26 -4.27 1.84 -0.43
C ALA A 26 -4.83 3.05 -1.20
N VAL A 27 -6.06 3.48 -0.89
CA VAL A 27 -6.65 4.69 -1.49
C VAL A 27 -5.82 5.93 -1.17
N ALA A 28 -5.43 6.12 0.09
CA ALA A 28 -4.61 7.25 0.52
C ALA A 28 -3.24 7.27 -0.18
N LEU A 29 -2.56 6.12 -0.25
CA LEU A 29 -1.31 5.96 -0.99
C LEU A 29 -1.47 6.32 -2.47
N SER A 30 -2.56 5.89 -3.08
CA SER A 30 -2.84 6.16 -4.49
C SER A 30 -3.09 7.64 -4.81
N ASN A 31 -3.58 8.39 -3.83
CA ASN A 31 -3.79 9.83 -3.92
C ASN A 31 -2.53 10.64 -3.54
N GLY A 32 -1.52 10.00 -2.96
CA GLY A 32 -0.33 10.68 -2.42
C GLY A 32 -0.61 11.43 -1.12
N ASP A 33 -1.60 10.97 -0.34
CA ASP A 33 -1.97 11.60 0.92
C ASP A 33 -0.89 11.36 1.98
N ALA A 34 -0.50 12.42 2.69
CA ALA A 34 0.53 12.35 3.73
C ALA A 34 0.06 11.67 5.03
N ALA A 35 -1.26 11.50 5.20
CA ALA A 35 -1.88 10.87 6.35
C ALA A 35 -3.21 10.21 5.94
N VAL A 36 -3.59 9.17 6.66
CA VAL A 36 -4.86 8.45 6.47
C VAL A 36 -5.83 8.90 7.56
N GLU A 37 -6.82 9.71 7.20
CA GLU A 37 -7.78 10.25 8.18
C GLU A 37 -8.58 9.11 8.85
N GLY A 38 -8.62 9.11 10.18
CA GLY A 38 -9.38 8.13 10.95
C GLY A 38 -8.72 6.77 11.14
N VAL A 39 -7.45 6.61 10.72
CA VAL A 39 -6.65 5.40 10.93
C VAL A 39 -5.42 5.76 11.77
N GLU A 40 -5.13 4.97 12.81
CA GLU A 40 -3.95 5.22 13.65
C GLU A 40 -2.65 4.91 12.88
N PRO A 41 -1.54 5.62 13.14
CA PRO A 41 -0.29 5.40 12.41
C PRO A 41 0.24 3.96 12.48
N ALA A 42 -0.01 3.25 13.58
CA ALA A 42 0.37 1.85 13.73
C ALA A 42 -0.42 0.94 12.76
N ASP A 43 -1.72 1.17 12.62
CA ASP A 43 -2.57 0.41 11.70
C ASP A 43 -2.23 0.71 10.23
N VAL A 44 -1.80 1.94 9.93
CA VAL A 44 -1.27 2.30 8.60
C VAL A 44 0.01 1.50 8.30
N ALA A 45 0.93 1.40 9.27
CA ALA A 45 2.16 0.64 9.09
C ALA A 45 1.87 -0.86 8.87
N ASP A 46 0.99 -1.45 9.69
CA ASP A 46 0.58 -2.84 9.56
C ASP A 46 -0.07 -3.13 8.19
N ALA A 47 -0.92 -2.22 7.71
CA ALA A 47 -1.54 -2.31 6.38
C ALA A 47 -0.53 -2.22 5.24
N VAL A 48 0.45 -1.31 5.34
CA VAL A 48 1.55 -1.21 4.37
C VAL A 48 2.35 -2.51 4.33
N ASP A 49 2.71 -3.06 5.49
CA ASP A 49 3.45 -4.33 5.59
C ASP A 49 2.64 -5.50 5.01
N ALA A 50 1.33 -5.55 5.25
CA ALA A 50 0.44 -6.54 4.65
C ALA A 50 0.42 -6.41 3.12
N LEU A 51 0.24 -5.21 2.57
CA LEU A 51 0.22 -4.96 1.12
C LEU A 51 1.58 -5.28 0.46
N VAL A 52 2.69 -5.07 1.16
CA VAL A 52 4.02 -5.52 0.71
C VAL A 52 4.09 -7.05 0.72
N GLY A 53 3.67 -7.70 1.80
CA GLY A 53 3.66 -9.16 1.93
C GLY A 53 2.81 -9.87 0.86
N LEU A 54 1.71 -9.23 0.46
CA LEU A 54 0.80 -9.69 -0.58
C LEU A 54 1.28 -9.36 -2.01
N GLY A 55 2.33 -8.55 -2.15
CA GLY A 55 2.92 -8.17 -3.44
C GLY A 55 2.16 -7.07 -4.17
N PHE A 56 1.33 -6.30 -3.47
CA PHE A 56 0.69 -5.09 -4.00
C PHE A 56 1.60 -3.87 -3.92
N LEU A 57 2.60 -3.89 -3.05
CA LEU A 57 3.64 -2.87 -2.89
C LEU A 57 5.02 -3.51 -2.95
N GLU A 58 5.98 -2.81 -3.55
CA GLU A 58 7.39 -3.19 -3.55
C GLU A 58 8.25 -2.02 -3.06
N PRO A 59 9.01 -2.17 -1.96
CA PRO A 59 9.93 -1.13 -1.50
C PRO A 59 11.12 -1.04 -2.45
N VAL A 60 11.29 0.12 -3.10
CA VAL A 60 12.36 0.36 -4.09
C VAL A 60 13.50 1.20 -3.54
N LEU A 61 13.26 1.96 -2.47
CA LEU A 61 14.28 2.71 -1.76
C LEU A 61 13.89 2.84 -0.29
N ALA A 62 14.87 2.65 0.60
CA ALA A 62 14.79 3.03 2.00
C ALA A 62 15.95 3.97 2.30
N THR A 63 15.69 5.09 2.98
CA THR A 63 16.71 6.06 3.39
C THR A 63 16.50 6.48 4.83
N ASP A 64 17.59 6.66 5.55
CA ASP A 64 17.56 7.26 6.89
C ASP A 64 17.19 8.74 6.77
N HIS A 65 16.09 9.15 7.42
CA HIS A 65 15.66 10.53 7.53
C HIS A 65 15.72 10.97 9.01
N PRO A 66 15.97 12.26 9.33
CA PRO A 66 16.08 12.73 10.72
C PRO A 66 14.84 12.48 11.59
N LEU A 67 13.69 12.16 10.98
CA LEU A 67 12.42 11.88 11.64
C LEU A 67 12.03 10.39 11.63
N GLY A 68 12.85 9.51 11.05
CA GLY A 68 12.55 8.08 10.87
C GLY A 68 13.12 7.54 9.57
N GLU A 69 12.83 6.29 9.23
CA GLU A 69 13.13 5.77 7.89
C GLU A 69 12.09 6.28 6.88
N GLU A 70 12.54 6.73 5.73
CA GLU A 70 11.68 7.08 4.59
C GLU A 70 11.77 5.98 3.55
N HIS A 71 10.61 5.47 3.12
CA HIS A 71 10.49 4.39 2.16
C HIS A 71 9.77 4.89 0.90
N VAL A 72 10.35 4.59 -0.27
CA VAL A 72 9.68 4.76 -1.57
C VAL A 72 9.12 3.41 -1.97
N LEU A 73 7.81 3.37 -2.21
CA LEU A 73 7.07 2.17 -2.56
C LEU A 73 6.61 2.27 -4.03
N GLU A 74 6.80 1.20 -4.80
CA GLU A 74 6.24 1.04 -6.13
C GLU A 74 4.96 0.20 -6.07
N LEU A 75 3.90 0.64 -6.75
CA LEU A 75 2.66 -0.12 -6.88
C LEU A 75 2.86 -1.34 -7.78
N ARG A 76 2.35 -2.49 -7.37
CA ARG A 76 2.50 -3.77 -8.08
C ARG A 76 1.18 -4.53 -8.17
N LEU A 77 1.05 -5.33 -9.22
CA LEU A 77 -0.01 -6.33 -9.34
C LEU A 77 0.63 -7.72 -9.18
N PRO A 78 0.21 -8.53 -8.20
CA PRO A 78 0.76 -9.87 -8.00
C PRO A 78 0.55 -10.75 -9.24
N ALA A 79 1.59 -11.50 -9.62
CA ALA A 79 1.49 -12.48 -10.69
C ALA A 79 0.63 -13.67 -10.24
N GLY A 80 -0.66 -13.67 -10.58
CA GLY A 80 -1.59 -14.73 -10.18
C GLY A 80 -3.03 -14.27 -9.95
N LEU A 81 -3.26 -12.97 -9.88
CA LEU A 81 -4.60 -12.36 -9.92
C LEU A 81 -5.16 -12.50 -11.36
N ARG A 82 -5.87 -13.61 -11.62
CA ARG A 82 -6.55 -13.89 -12.89
C ARG A 82 -7.90 -14.53 -12.66
#